data_AF-A0A397UK11-F1
#
_entry.id   AF-A0A397UK11-F1
#
_cell.length_a   1.000
_cell.length_b   1.000
_cell.length_c   1.000
_cell.angle_alpha   90.00
_cell.angle_beta   90.00
_cell.angle_gamma   90.00
#
_symmetry.space_group_name_H-M   'P 1'
#
loop_
_entity.id
_entity.type
_entity.pdbx_description
1 polymer ?
#
loop_
_entity_poly.entity_id
_entity_poly.type
_entity_poly.pdbx_seq_one_letter_code
_entity_poly.pdbx_strand_id
1 'polypeptide(L)'
;MEYIYVERRVYQFNYLPEVPADIRVVVGIDFGTTFSGFAYANVETGVVTSNEDWPGKKGPKKVPTVLQYDENFDHVISWGFDALANEPTKRRKKDKSIPSRPVELFKLHLGDIQAKEKPVIPSKITPERAIADYLRKLGIIKEEVERRWPGIDFFRMVRLVVTVPAEFNEETKWIMRQCIFNAGLIKNSGTQNLKFTTEPEAAAIHCMNVLKEHGLKIGDKYLVVDCGGGTVDLTVRKLLDNNQLGEDTERSGDLCGGTYVDKEFLRFLEGKVGKNAIKMLLEKHYGHLSYMIQQFCERVKTRFTGVESEFRKYNLDIEKDWEIEIDFETVKSFFDPVINKILRLISVQLDASKCTVMFLVRGFSESKYLQKRIKQWFSQCKVAVPPYPMAAIARGAVEYGLDIVTIVGRAFNNFRLDLA
;
A
#
# COMPACT_ATOMS: atom_id res chain seq x y z
N MET A 1 22.32 -9.65 -30.98
CA MET A 1 20.92 -10.09 -30.79
C MET A 1 21.00 -11.31 -29.88
N GLU A 2 20.75 -11.16 -28.58
CA GLU A 2 20.75 -12.28 -27.63
C GLU A 2 19.32 -12.58 -27.19
N TYR A 3 18.93 -13.85 -27.27
CA TYR A 3 17.62 -14.37 -26.88
C TYR A 3 17.83 -15.42 -25.78
N ILE A 4 17.14 -15.31 -24.65
CA ILE A 4 17.16 -16.29 -23.53
C ILE A 4 15.80 -17.00 -23.46
N TYR A 5 15.62 -18.12 -24.14
CA TYR A 5 14.34 -18.83 -24.19
C TYR A 5 13.98 -19.50 -22.85
N VAL A 6 12.87 -19.06 -22.25
CA VAL A 6 12.06 -19.83 -21.28
C VAL A 6 10.61 -19.46 -21.59
N GLU A 7 9.81 -20.42 -22.09
CA GLU A 7 8.35 -20.30 -22.40
C GLU A 7 7.86 -18.89 -22.80
N ARG A 8 8.38 -18.34 -23.90
CA ARG A 8 8.22 -16.91 -24.20
C ARG A 8 6.95 -16.59 -24.98
N ARG A 9 5.96 -15.99 -24.29
CA ARG A 9 5.23 -14.89 -24.95
C ARG A 9 6.24 -13.81 -25.30
N VAL A 10 6.33 -13.45 -26.58
CA VAL A 10 7.21 -12.36 -27.04
C VAL A 10 6.47 -11.05 -26.83
N TYR A 11 6.93 -10.25 -25.87
CA TYR A 11 6.45 -8.88 -25.71
C TYR A 11 7.19 -7.98 -26.71
N GLN A 12 6.48 -7.47 -27.71
CA GLN A 12 7.04 -6.55 -28.68
C GLN A 12 7.03 -5.13 -28.10
N PHE A 13 8.21 -4.54 -27.98
CA PHE A 13 8.39 -3.15 -27.58
C PHE A 13 8.78 -2.34 -28.81
N ASN A 14 7.99 -1.33 -29.16
CA ASN A 14 8.38 -0.35 -30.17
C ASN A 14 9.23 0.72 -29.49
N TYR A 15 10.55 0.50 -29.43
CA TYR A 15 11.48 1.50 -28.93
C TYR A 15 11.61 2.65 -29.94
N LEU A 16 11.40 3.88 -29.49
CA LEU A 16 11.79 5.06 -30.27
C LEU A 16 13.31 5.25 -30.17
N PRO A 17 13.97 5.85 -31.17
CA PRO A 17 15.40 6.10 -31.12
C PRO A 17 15.80 6.87 -29.85
N GLU A 18 16.92 6.45 -29.25
CA GLU A 18 17.46 7.01 -28.02
C GLU A 18 17.81 8.49 -28.20
N VAL A 19 16.93 9.37 -27.75
CA VAL A 19 17.39 10.68 -27.27
C VAL A 19 17.96 10.41 -25.87
N PRO A 20 19.22 10.78 -25.58
CA PRO A 20 19.79 10.59 -24.25
C PRO A 20 18.82 11.12 -23.20
N ALA A 21 18.44 10.27 -22.25
CA ALA A 21 17.44 10.61 -21.26
C ALA A 21 18.03 11.67 -20.32
N ASP A 22 17.65 12.92 -20.54
CA ASP A 22 17.92 14.03 -19.63
C ASP A 22 16.92 13.98 -18.46
N ILE A 23 17.07 12.98 -17.60
CA ILE A 23 16.20 12.81 -16.44
C ILE A 23 16.53 13.90 -15.43
N ARG A 24 15.54 14.76 -15.17
CA ARG A 24 15.64 15.86 -14.20
C ARG A 24 14.81 15.62 -12.95
N VAL A 25 13.79 14.76 -13.06
CA VAL A 25 12.87 14.45 -11.98
C VAL A 25 12.63 12.95 -11.91
N VAL A 26 12.59 12.42 -10.70
CA VAL A 26 12.17 11.05 -10.43
C VAL A 26 10.86 11.09 -9.65
N VAL A 27 9.88 10.29 -10.05
CA VAL A 27 8.62 10.09 -9.34
C VAL A 27 8.47 8.62 -8.99
N GLY A 28 8.33 8.31 -7.70
CA GLY A 28 8.06 6.98 -7.18
C GLY A 28 6.58 6.82 -6.86
N ILE A 29 5.92 5.81 -7.42
CA ILE A 29 4.49 5.53 -7.22
C ILE A 29 4.35 4.21 -6.46
N ASP A 30 3.74 4.28 -5.29
CA ASP A 30 3.21 3.12 -4.57
C ASP A 30 1.74 2.95 -4.94
N PHE A 31 1.46 2.09 -5.92
CA PHE A 31 0.10 1.71 -6.29
C PHE A 31 -0.37 0.56 -5.39
N GLY A 32 -0.82 0.88 -4.18
CA GLY A 32 -1.24 -0.12 -3.20
C GLY A 32 -2.66 -0.63 -3.39
N THR A 33 -2.97 -1.79 -2.80
CA THR A 33 -4.28 -2.43 -2.89
C THR A 33 -5.41 -1.59 -2.28
N THR A 34 -5.17 -0.99 -1.12
CA THR A 34 -6.16 -0.19 -0.37
C THR A 34 -5.89 1.31 -0.44
N PHE A 35 -4.62 1.70 -0.48
CA PHE A 35 -4.18 3.08 -0.55
C PHE A 35 -2.98 3.18 -1.49
N SER A 36 -2.98 4.22 -2.31
CA SER A 36 -1.87 4.57 -3.20
C SER A 36 -1.24 5.90 -2.80
N GLY A 37 0.01 6.12 -3.17
CA GLY A 37 0.70 7.37 -2.93
C GLY A 37 1.84 7.56 -3.93
N PHE A 38 2.35 8.79 -4.02
CA PHE A 38 3.56 9.06 -4.79
C PHE A 38 4.49 10.01 -4.04
N ALA A 39 5.77 9.89 -4.35
CA ALA A 39 6.82 10.79 -3.93
C ALA A 39 7.62 11.24 -5.16
N TYR A 40 8.39 12.31 -5.03
CA TYR A 40 9.20 12.83 -6.10
C TYR A 40 10.46 13.52 -5.58
N ALA A 41 11.45 13.65 -6.45
CA ALA A 41 12.67 14.40 -6.22
C ALA A 41 13.18 15.01 -7.52
N ASN A 42 13.83 16.16 -7.41
CA ASN A 42 14.71 16.66 -8.47
C ASN A 42 16.04 15.88 -8.39
N VAL A 43 16.58 15.49 -9.54
CA VAL A 43 17.81 14.69 -9.63
C VAL A 43 19.02 15.45 -9.06
N GLU A 44 19.10 16.76 -9.25
CA GLU A 44 20.21 17.58 -8.77
C GLU A 44 20.21 17.72 -7.25
N THR A 45 19.04 17.83 -6.62
CA THR A 45 18.95 18.00 -5.16
C THR A 45 18.89 16.68 -4.40
N GLY A 46 18.33 15.64 -5.01
CA GLY A 46 18.08 14.34 -4.37
C GLY A 46 17.08 14.37 -3.21
N VAL A 47 16.45 15.52 -2.92
CA VAL A 47 15.55 15.67 -1.77
C VAL A 47 14.19 15.05 -2.07
N VAL A 48 13.91 13.92 -1.43
CA VAL A 48 12.66 13.19 -1.59
C VAL A 48 11.51 13.84 -0.82
N THR A 49 10.45 14.21 -1.54
CA THR A 49 9.20 14.76 -0.98
C THR A 49 8.04 13.82 -1.30
N SER A 50 7.17 13.57 -0.31
CA SER A 50 5.93 12.80 -0.51
C SER A 50 4.76 13.72 -0.84
N ASN A 51 3.83 13.29 -1.69
CA ASN A 51 2.60 14.04 -1.91
C ASN A 51 1.65 13.96 -0.72
N GLU A 52 1.04 15.09 -0.39
CA GLU A 52 0.08 15.26 0.71
C GLU A 52 -1.15 16.08 0.32
N ASP A 53 -1.16 16.64 -0.90
CA ASP A 53 -2.30 17.39 -1.41
C ASP A 53 -3.10 16.45 -2.32
N TRP A 54 -4.26 15.99 -1.83
CA TRP A 54 -5.16 15.12 -2.57
C TRP A 54 -6.53 15.80 -2.73
N PRO A 55 -7.24 15.54 -3.84
CA PRO A 55 -8.64 15.93 -3.95
C PRO A 55 -9.44 15.45 -2.74
N GLY A 56 -10.22 16.36 -2.14
CA GLY A 56 -11.05 16.10 -0.97
C GLY A 56 -10.32 16.12 0.39
N LYS A 57 -8.99 15.92 0.46
CA LYS A 57 -8.28 15.84 1.76
C LYS A 57 -6.79 16.21 1.66
N LYS A 58 -6.37 17.23 2.41
CA LYS A 58 -4.95 17.62 2.58
C LYS A 58 -4.32 16.98 3.81
N GLY A 59 -3.05 16.58 3.72
CA GLY A 59 -2.24 16.03 4.80
C GLY A 59 -1.92 14.54 4.73
N PRO A 60 -2.85 13.63 4.33
CA PRO A 60 -2.53 12.22 4.20
C PRO A 60 -1.40 11.97 3.19
N LYS A 61 -0.45 11.08 3.52
CA LYS A 61 0.63 10.67 2.60
C LYS A 61 0.15 9.77 1.45
N LYS A 62 -1.09 9.28 1.55
CA LYS A 62 -1.73 8.36 0.61
C LYS A 62 -3.21 8.67 0.46
N VAL A 63 -3.74 8.26 -0.68
CA VAL A 63 -5.14 8.35 -1.07
C VAL A 63 -5.74 6.95 -1.24
N PRO A 64 -7.03 6.72 -0.89
CA PRO A 64 -7.68 5.42 -1.10
C PRO A 64 -7.60 4.95 -2.56
N THR A 65 -7.40 3.64 -2.77
CA THR A 65 -7.43 2.99 -4.09
C THR A 65 -8.86 2.60 -4.45
N VAL A 66 -9.71 3.61 -4.64
CA VAL A 66 -11.16 3.46 -4.82
C VAL A 66 -11.65 4.29 -5.99
N LEU A 67 -12.58 3.73 -6.76
CA LEU A 67 -13.25 4.40 -7.87
C LEU A 67 -14.77 4.34 -7.70
N GLN A 68 -15.43 5.45 -7.99
CA GLN A 68 -16.87 5.51 -8.15
C GLN A 68 -17.19 5.79 -9.63
N TYR A 69 -17.97 4.91 -10.23
CA TYR A 69 -18.46 5.07 -11.60
C TYR A 69 -19.89 5.63 -11.59
N ASP A 70 -20.30 6.18 -12.74
CA ASP A 70 -21.72 6.41 -13.02
C ASP A 70 -22.52 5.08 -13.05
N GLU A 71 -23.84 5.19 -13.19
CA GLU A 71 -24.76 4.04 -13.20
C GLU A 71 -24.50 3.07 -14.36
N ASN A 72 -24.00 3.58 -15.49
CA ASN A 72 -23.76 2.79 -16.69
C ASN A 72 -22.38 2.14 -16.70
N PHE A 73 -21.50 2.55 -15.77
CA PHE A 73 -20.09 2.22 -15.73
C PHE A 73 -19.31 2.74 -16.95
N ASP A 74 -19.69 3.90 -17.47
CA ASP A 74 -19.06 4.53 -18.63
C ASP A 74 -17.93 5.45 -18.17
N HIS A 75 -18.18 6.26 -17.13
CA HIS A 75 -17.22 7.24 -16.62
C HIS A 75 -17.00 7.13 -15.11
N VAL A 76 -15.76 7.47 -14.68
CA VAL A 76 -15.42 7.65 -13.27
C VAL A 76 -15.86 9.04 -12.81
N ILE A 77 -16.82 9.09 -11.88
CA ILE A 77 -17.39 10.32 -11.32
C ILE A 77 -16.66 10.81 -10.07
N SER A 78 -16.09 9.91 -9.27
CA SER A 78 -15.18 10.28 -8.16
C SER A 78 -14.15 9.18 -7.89
N TRP A 79 -13.09 9.52 -7.17
CA TRP A 79 -12.00 8.61 -6.83
C TRP A 79 -11.37 9.01 -5.49
N GLY A 80 -10.60 8.10 -4.90
CA GLY A 80 -9.87 8.43 -3.66
C GLY A 80 -10.79 8.76 -2.50
N PHE A 81 -10.50 9.85 -1.78
CA PHE A 81 -11.31 10.27 -0.63
C PHE A 81 -12.75 10.64 -1.03
N ASP A 82 -12.94 11.24 -2.20
CA ASP A 82 -14.26 11.65 -2.70
C ASP A 82 -15.12 10.46 -3.16
N ALA A 83 -14.54 9.26 -3.28
CA ALA A 83 -15.25 8.02 -3.55
C ALA A 83 -15.56 7.21 -2.28
N LEU A 84 -15.09 7.66 -1.10
CA LEU A 84 -15.46 7.03 0.16
C LEU A 84 -16.91 7.36 0.54
N ALA A 85 -17.50 6.49 1.36
CA ALA A 85 -18.86 6.69 1.83
C ALA A 85 -18.96 7.92 2.73
N ASN A 86 -19.90 8.81 2.40
CA ASN A 86 -20.24 9.95 3.24
C ASN A 86 -21.20 9.56 4.36
N GLU A 87 -21.36 10.45 5.33
CA GLU A 87 -22.36 10.29 6.39
C GLU A 87 -23.76 10.07 5.78
N PRO A 88 -24.51 9.05 6.23
CA PRO A 88 -25.86 8.79 5.75
C PRO A 88 -26.77 10.01 5.96
N THR A 89 -27.09 10.76 4.89
CA THR A 89 -27.99 11.92 5.04
C THR A 89 -29.41 11.46 5.33
N LYS A 90 -29.96 11.84 6.49
CA LYS A 90 -31.35 11.57 6.92
C LYS A 90 -32.44 12.24 6.04
N ARG A 91 -32.06 12.99 4.99
CA ARG A 91 -32.94 13.91 4.23
C ARG A 91 -32.87 13.83 2.70
N ARG A 92 -32.30 12.79 2.08
CA ARG A 92 -32.51 12.59 0.63
C ARG A 92 -33.90 11.99 0.35
N LYS A 93 -34.92 12.84 0.50
CA LYS A 93 -36.20 12.68 -0.21
C LYS A 93 -35.93 13.01 -1.68
N LYS A 94 -36.23 12.06 -2.57
CA LYS A 94 -36.37 12.26 -4.02
C LYS A 94 -35.16 12.90 -4.71
N ASP A 95 -34.10 12.12 -4.95
CA ASP A 95 -33.50 12.18 -6.29
C ASP A 95 -32.88 10.83 -6.69
N LYS A 96 -33.04 10.52 -7.97
CA LYS A 96 -32.90 9.20 -8.58
C LYS A 96 -31.44 8.87 -8.87
N SER A 97 -30.80 8.17 -7.93
CA SER A 97 -30.05 6.93 -8.14
C SER A 97 -29.22 6.66 -6.89
N ILE A 98 -29.25 5.41 -6.42
CA ILE A 98 -28.26 4.97 -5.43
C ILE A 98 -26.95 4.90 -6.21
N PRO A 99 -25.91 5.68 -5.85
CA PRO A 99 -24.61 5.54 -6.51
C PRO A 99 -24.21 4.07 -6.47
N SER A 100 -23.72 3.54 -7.60
CA SER A 100 -23.24 2.16 -7.67
C SER A 100 -22.20 1.91 -6.56
N ARG A 101 -22.07 0.69 -6.08
CA ARG A 101 -21.07 0.37 -5.05
C ARG A 101 -19.67 0.80 -5.55
N PRO A 102 -18.86 1.50 -4.73
CA PRO A 102 -17.49 1.83 -5.10
C PRO A 102 -16.70 0.57 -5.50
N VAL A 103 -15.88 0.71 -6.53
CA VAL A 103 -15.00 -0.35 -7.03
C VAL A 103 -13.67 -0.23 -6.29
N GLU A 104 -13.37 -1.26 -5.50
CA GLU A 104 -12.24 -1.31 -4.57
C GLU A 104 -11.46 -2.61 -4.77
N LEU A 105 -10.22 -2.65 -4.25
CA LEU A 105 -9.38 -3.86 -4.20
C LEU A 105 -9.09 -4.49 -5.57
N PHE A 106 -9.36 -3.80 -6.67
CA PHE A 106 -9.25 -4.32 -8.03
C PHE A 106 -7.82 -4.75 -8.40
N LYS A 107 -6.78 -4.21 -7.73
CA LYS A 107 -5.38 -4.68 -7.87
C LYS A 107 -5.23 -6.18 -7.53
N LEU A 108 -6.04 -6.72 -6.60
CA LEU A 108 -5.95 -8.13 -6.19
C LEU A 108 -6.25 -9.11 -7.33
N HIS A 109 -6.93 -8.67 -8.39
CA HIS A 109 -7.18 -9.53 -9.56
C HIS A 109 -5.91 -9.87 -10.34
N LEU A 110 -4.87 -9.04 -10.23
CA LEU A 110 -3.55 -9.27 -10.82
C LEU A 110 -2.67 -10.23 -10.00
N GLY A 111 -3.05 -10.50 -8.74
CA GLY A 111 -2.35 -11.44 -7.87
C GLY A 111 -2.86 -12.86 -8.04
N ASP A 112 -2.01 -13.81 -7.64
CA ASP A 112 -2.38 -15.23 -7.55
C ASP A 112 -3.13 -15.49 -6.24
N ILE A 113 -4.42 -15.12 -6.23
CA ILE A 113 -5.34 -15.40 -5.12
C ILE A 113 -6.48 -16.28 -5.59
N GLN A 114 -6.98 -17.12 -4.69
CA GLN A 114 -8.08 -18.04 -4.98
C GLN A 114 -9.29 -17.25 -5.51
N ALA A 115 -9.99 -17.78 -6.53
CA ALA A 115 -11.08 -17.08 -7.20
C ALA A 115 -12.19 -16.60 -6.22
N LYS A 116 -12.46 -17.37 -5.17
CA LYS A 116 -13.43 -17.02 -4.12
C LYS A 116 -13.03 -15.82 -3.25
N GLU A 117 -11.74 -15.47 -3.24
CA GLU A 117 -11.17 -14.35 -2.47
C GLU A 117 -11.02 -13.09 -3.31
N LYS A 118 -11.19 -13.19 -4.64
CA LYS A 118 -11.17 -12.02 -5.52
C LYS A 118 -12.36 -11.10 -5.23
N PRO A 119 -12.13 -9.78 -5.12
CA PRO A 119 -13.22 -8.84 -4.87
C PRO A 119 -14.18 -8.81 -6.05
N VAL A 120 -15.47 -8.67 -5.77
CA VAL A 120 -16.50 -8.55 -6.80
C VAL A 120 -16.34 -7.20 -7.51
N ILE A 121 -16.18 -7.24 -8.84
CA ILE A 121 -16.16 -6.07 -9.71
C ILE A 121 -17.42 -6.11 -10.60
N PRO A 122 -18.07 -4.96 -10.89
CA PRO A 122 -19.18 -4.90 -11.83
C PRO A 122 -18.84 -5.53 -13.18
N SER A 123 -19.76 -6.30 -13.78
CA SER A 123 -19.51 -7.07 -15.00
C SER A 123 -19.05 -6.26 -16.22
N LYS A 124 -19.36 -4.96 -16.25
CA LYS A 124 -18.94 -4.01 -17.31
C LYS A 124 -17.52 -3.45 -17.12
N ILE A 125 -16.86 -3.75 -15.99
CA ILE A 125 -15.53 -3.24 -15.66
C ILE A 125 -14.57 -4.43 -15.56
N THR A 126 -13.51 -4.40 -16.36
CA THR A 126 -12.39 -5.32 -16.17
C THR A 126 -11.43 -4.78 -15.11
N PRO A 127 -10.68 -5.65 -14.41
CA PRO A 127 -9.65 -5.19 -13.47
C PRO A 127 -8.65 -4.22 -14.10
N GLU A 128 -8.18 -4.49 -15.32
CA GLU A 128 -7.24 -3.64 -16.05
C GLU A 128 -7.83 -2.27 -16.35
N ARG A 129 -9.13 -2.20 -16.68
CA ARG A 129 -9.83 -0.92 -16.86
C ARG A 129 -9.85 -0.13 -15.55
N ALA A 130 -10.22 -0.76 -14.43
CA ALA A 130 -10.23 -0.10 -13.13
C ALA A 130 -8.83 0.41 -12.74
N ILE A 131 -7.78 -0.38 -12.99
CA ILE A 131 -6.39 0.03 -12.75
C ILE A 131 -6.01 1.23 -13.62
N ALA A 132 -6.26 1.16 -14.93
CA ALA A 132 -5.95 2.25 -15.86
C ALA A 132 -6.74 3.54 -15.52
N ASP A 133 -8.01 3.41 -15.14
CA ASP A 133 -8.87 4.52 -14.75
C ASP A 133 -8.37 5.20 -13.46
N TYR A 134 -7.96 4.41 -12.46
CA TYR A 134 -7.37 4.94 -11.23
C TYR A 134 -6.02 5.62 -11.48
N LEU A 135 -5.14 4.99 -12.24
CA LEU A 135 -3.85 5.57 -12.63
C LEU A 135 -4.02 6.86 -13.45
N ARG A 136 -5.09 6.96 -14.27
CA ARG A 136 -5.42 8.18 -15.00
C ARG A 136 -5.76 9.32 -14.05
N LYS A 137 -6.48 9.03 -12.96
CA LYS A 137 -6.76 10.01 -11.89
C LYS A 137 -5.50 10.37 -11.08
N LEU A 138 -4.60 9.42 -10.85
CA LEU A 138 -3.24 9.71 -10.36
C LEU A 138 -2.39 10.54 -11.35
N GLY A 139 -2.91 10.84 -12.54
CA GLY A 139 -2.36 11.82 -13.48
C GLY A 139 -2.11 13.21 -12.91
N ILE A 140 -2.67 13.55 -11.73
CA ILE A 140 -2.30 14.74 -10.95
C ILE A 140 -0.79 14.87 -10.69
N ILE A 141 -0.05 13.75 -10.77
CA ILE A 141 1.42 13.73 -10.75
C ILE A 141 2.01 14.71 -11.78
N LYS A 142 1.41 14.80 -12.97
CA LYS A 142 1.88 15.71 -14.03
C LYS A 142 1.73 17.17 -13.63
N GLU A 143 0.60 17.51 -13.02
CA GLU A 143 0.32 18.86 -12.51
C GLU A 143 1.28 19.21 -11.36
N GLU A 144 1.52 18.27 -10.44
CA GLU A 144 2.45 18.49 -9.32
C GLU A 144 3.90 18.67 -9.79
N VAL A 145 4.35 17.91 -10.80
CA VAL A 145 5.67 18.09 -11.41
C VAL A 145 5.79 19.46 -12.08
N GLU A 146 4.83 19.84 -12.92
CA GLU A 146 4.85 21.15 -13.60
C GLU A 146 4.81 22.31 -12.60
N ARG A 147 4.01 22.19 -11.53
CA ARG A 147 3.91 23.20 -10.48
C ARG A 147 5.22 23.37 -9.71
N ARG A 148 5.97 22.29 -9.48
CA ARG A 148 7.24 22.30 -8.74
C ARG A 148 8.40 22.75 -9.61
N TRP A 149 8.40 22.32 -10.86
CA TRP A 149 9.49 22.54 -11.82
C TRP A 149 8.89 22.90 -13.18
N PRO A 150 8.49 24.17 -13.38
CA PRO A 150 7.91 24.62 -14.64
C PRO A 150 8.83 24.37 -15.84
N GLY A 151 8.27 23.93 -16.95
CA GLY A 151 9.02 23.66 -18.19
C GLY A 151 9.69 22.29 -18.27
N ILE A 152 9.46 21.40 -17.29
CA ILE A 152 9.85 19.99 -17.38
C ILE A 152 8.94 19.27 -18.39
N ASP A 153 9.53 18.74 -19.48
CA ASP A 153 8.79 17.80 -20.33
C ASP A 153 8.59 16.49 -19.57
N PHE A 154 7.39 16.30 -19.03
CA PHE A 154 7.04 15.14 -18.22
C PHE A 154 7.42 13.81 -18.87
N PHE A 155 7.24 13.66 -20.19
CA PHE A 155 7.45 12.36 -20.83
C PHE A 155 8.91 12.08 -21.17
N ARG A 156 9.74 13.13 -21.30
CA ARG A 156 11.16 13.01 -21.63
C ARG A 156 12.07 13.10 -20.41
N MET A 157 11.75 13.98 -19.47
CA MET A 157 12.62 14.37 -18.36
C MET A 157 12.20 13.78 -17.00
N VAL A 158 11.05 13.10 -16.92
CA VAL A 158 10.62 12.39 -15.69
C VAL A 158 10.86 10.90 -15.83
N ARG A 159 11.54 10.33 -14.84
CA ARG A 159 11.61 8.87 -14.63
C ARG A 159 10.52 8.46 -13.64
N LEU A 160 9.62 7.60 -14.10
CA LEU A 160 8.56 6.99 -13.28
C LEU A 160 9.03 5.64 -12.76
N VAL A 161 9.04 5.49 -11.44
CA VAL A 161 9.31 4.21 -10.76
C VAL A 161 8.02 3.74 -10.12
N VAL A 162 7.46 2.63 -10.60
CA VAL A 162 6.22 2.05 -10.04
C VAL A 162 6.57 0.82 -9.21
N THR A 163 6.07 0.77 -7.98
CA THR A 163 6.26 -0.39 -7.11
C THR A 163 5.21 -1.47 -7.36
N VAL A 164 5.63 -2.73 -7.33
CA VAL A 164 4.75 -3.90 -7.47
C VAL A 164 5.05 -4.92 -6.36
N PRO A 165 4.09 -5.80 -6.03
CA PRO A 165 4.37 -6.93 -5.13
C PRO A 165 5.53 -7.79 -5.65
N ALA A 166 6.21 -8.48 -4.74
CA ALA A 166 7.34 -9.35 -5.04
C ALA A 166 6.98 -10.48 -6.00
N GLU A 167 5.75 -10.97 -5.86
CA GLU A 167 5.18 -12.12 -6.54
C GLU A 167 4.77 -11.80 -7.98
N PHE A 168 4.73 -10.52 -8.36
CA PHE A 168 4.34 -10.12 -9.71
C PHE A 168 5.42 -10.59 -10.70
N ASN A 169 5.02 -11.54 -11.55
CA ASN A 169 5.83 -12.01 -12.66
C ASN A 169 5.88 -10.98 -13.81
N GLU A 170 6.61 -11.29 -14.88
CA GLU A 170 6.76 -10.39 -16.03
C GLU A 170 5.46 -10.14 -16.79
N GLU A 171 4.53 -11.11 -16.81
CA GLU A 171 3.21 -10.93 -17.42
C GLU A 171 2.38 -9.90 -16.65
N THR A 172 2.35 -9.98 -15.32
CA THR A 172 1.65 -9.02 -14.49
C THR A 172 2.26 -7.62 -14.59
N LYS A 173 3.60 -7.52 -14.63
CA LYS A 173 4.29 -6.24 -14.87
C LYS A 173 3.97 -5.67 -16.26
N TRP A 174 3.83 -6.53 -17.27
CA TRP A 174 3.38 -6.11 -18.60
C TRP A 174 1.95 -5.55 -18.57
N ILE A 175 1.01 -6.22 -17.90
CA ILE A 175 -0.36 -5.71 -17.72
C ILE A 175 -0.34 -4.34 -17.03
N MET A 176 0.44 -4.19 -15.96
CA MET A 176 0.62 -2.91 -15.27
C MET A 176 1.17 -1.83 -16.21
N ARG A 177 2.18 -2.16 -17.03
CA ARG A 177 2.74 -1.24 -18.04
C ARG A 177 1.69 -0.80 -19.05
N GLN A 178 0.82 -1.70 -19.51
CA GLN A 178 -0.30 -1.34 -20.40
C GLN A 178 -1.31 -0.44 -19.69
N CYS A 179 -1.63 -0.69 -18.43
CA CYS A 179 -2.52 0.18 -17.66
C CYS A 179 -1.94 1.60 -17.49
N ILE A 180 -0.64 1.72 -17.21
CA ILE A 180 0.07 3.01 -17.10
C ILE A 180 0.08 3.77 -18.43
N PHE A 181 0.26 3.05 -19.55
CA PHE A 181 0.14 3.62 -20.89
C PHE A 181 -1.28 4.13 -21.18
N ASN A 182 -2.29 3.29 -20.93
CA ASN A 182 -3.71 3.64 -21.12
C ASN A 182 -4.18 4.77 -20.18
N ALA A 183 -3.51 4.94 -19.05
CA ALA A 183 -3.71 6.05 -18.12
C ALA A 183 -3.11 7.38 -18.60
N GLY A 184 -2.27 7.36 -19.65
CA GLY A 184 -1.61 8.57 -20.16
C GLY A 184 -0.50 9.09 -19.22
N LEU A 185 0.10 8.20 -18.43
CA LEU A 185 1.30 8.49 -17.62
C LEU A 185 2.59 8.25 -18.41
N ILE A 186 2.52 7.50 -19.51
CA ILE A 186 3.60 7.34 -20.50
C ILE A 186 3.04 7.44 -21.92
N LYS A 187 3.83 7.94 -22.86
CA LYS A 187 3.46 8.05 -24.30
C LYS A 187 3.72 6.79 -25.12
N ASN A 188 4.57 5.90 -24.63
CA ASN A 188 4.97 4.70 -25.33
C ASN A 188 5.20 3.60 -24.29
N SER A 189 4.58 2.44 -24.49
CA SER A 189 4.75 1.27 -23.63
C SER A 189 6.22 0.79 -23.58
N GLY A 190 7.04 1.04 -24.60
CA GLY A 190 8.47 0.74 -24.65
C GLY A 190 9.39 1.79 -24.01
N THR A 191 8.88 2.83 -23.35
CA THR A 191 9.75 3.85 -22.74
C THR A 191 10.67 3.27 -21.66
N GLN A 192 11.95 3.68 -21.70
CA GLN A 192 12.94 3.34 -20.68
C GLN A 192 12.78 4.20 -19.41
N ASN A 193 12.01 5.30 -19.48
CA ASN A 193 11.73 6.18 -18.36
C ASN A 193 10.73 5.56 -17.35
N LEU A 194 10.07 4.45 -17.71
CA LEU A 194 9.29 3.65 -16.77
C LEU A 194 10.14 2.49 -16.24
N LYS A 195 10.38 2.50 -14.93
CA LYS A 195 11.02 1.42 -14.18
C LYS A 195 10.02 0.79 -13.21
N PHE A 196 10.25 -0.48 -12.91
CA PHE A 196 9.56 -1.18 -11.84
C PHE A 196 10.58 -1.57 -10.77
N THR A 197 10.17 -1.49 -9.51
CA THR A 197 10.87 -2.07 -8.36
C THR A 197 9.84 -2.80 -7.50
N THR A 198 10.26 -3.72 -6.64
CA THR A 198 9.30 -4.39 -5.76
C THR A 198 9.01 -3.55 -4.50
N GLU A 199 7.80 -3.65 -3.95
CA GLU A 199 7.41 -3.01 -2.68
C GLU A 199 8.42 -3.28 -1.55
N PRO A 200 8.86 -4.53 -1.28
CA PRO A 200 9.87 -4.81 -0.24
C PRO A 200 11.28 -4.34 -0.60
N GLU A 201 11.64 -4.20 -1.88
CA GLU A 201 12.92 -3.60 -2.27
C GLU A 201 12.91 -2.10 -2.00
N ALA A 202 11.86 -1.39 -2.41
CA ALA A 202 11.70 0.03 -2.14
C ALA A 202 11.67 0.31 -0.63
N ALA A 203 10.94 -0.50 0.15
CA ALA A 203 10.95 -0.41 1.61
C ALA A 203 12.36 -0.56 2.20
N ALA A 204 13.15 -1.51 1.71
CA ALA A 204 14.51 -1.73 2.17
C ALA A 204 15.45 -0.57 1.83
N ILE A 205 15.34 -0.01 0.62
CA ILE A 205 16.09 1.17 0.18
C ILE A 205 15.78 2.36 1.09
N HIS A 206 14.51 2.63 1.39
CA HIS A 206 14.14 3.72 2.30
C HIS A 206 14.73 3.57 3.71
N CYS A 207 14.83 2.33 4.20
CA CYS A 207 15.47 2.04 5.48
C CYS A 207 16.98 2.30 5.47
N MET A 208 17.65 2.27 4.30
CA MET A 208 19.09 2.49 4.18
C MET A 208 19.53 3.84 4.75
N ASN A 209 18.68 4.85 4.59
CA ASN A 209 18.95 6.22 5.01
C ASN A 209 19.17 6.35 6.53
N VAL A 210 18.67 5.41 7.33
CA VAL A 210 18.76 5.45 8.80
C VAL A 210 19.63 4.34 9.39
N LEU A 211 20.28 3.48 8.57
CA LEU A 211 21.08 2.35 9.06
C LEU A 211 22.26 2.81 9.94
N LYS A 212 22.95 3.88 9.53
CA LYS A 212 24.11 4.43 10.26
C LYS A 212 23.73 4.93 11.65
N GLU A 213 22.57 5.58 11.77
CA GLU A 213 22.00 6.02 13.06
C GLU A 213 21.69 4.82 13.98
N HIS A 214 21.56 3.63 13.38
CA HIS A 214 21.30 2.38 14.08
C HIS A 214 22.54 1.51 14.29
N GLY A 215 23.73 2.01 13.92
CA GLY A 215 25.01 1.34 14.16
C GLY A 215 25.29 0.17 13.21
N LEU A 216 24.50 0.00 12.16
CA LEU A 216 24.69 -1.06 11.16
C LEU A 216 25.85 -0.71 10.22
N LYS A 217 26.71 -1.69 10.00
CA LYS A 217 27.91 -1.63 9.15
C LYS A 217 27.77 -2.57 7.96
N ILE A 218 28.69 -2.43 7.00
CA ILE A 218 28.80 -3.37 5.88
C ILE A 218 28.98 -4.79 6.44
N GLY A 219 28.21 -5.73 5.91
CA GLY A 219 28.14 -7.12 6.37
C GLY A 219 26.99 -7.39 7.35
N ASP A 220 26.47 -6.36 8.04
CA ASP A 220 25.38 -6.53 8.99
C ASP A 220 24.05 -6.78 8.29
N LYS A 221 23.15 -7.43 9.04
CA LYS A 221 21.80 -7.79 8.59
C LYS A 221 20.77 -7.00 9.37
N TYR A 222 19.68 -6.66 8.71
CA TYR A 222 18.52 -6.05 9.32
C TYR A 222 17.23 -6.62 8.74
N LEU A 223 16.21 -6.67 9.60
CA LEU A 223 14.87 -7.12 9.23
C LEU A 223 14.02 -5.92 8.82
N VAL A 224 13.40 -5.97 7.65
CA VAL A 224 12.32 -5.06 7.27
C VAL A 224 11.01 -5.79 7.52
N VAL A 225 10.18 -5.25 8.40
CA VAL A 225 8.82 -5.73 8.66
C VAL A 225 7.86 -4.76 7.99
N ASP A 226 7.34 -5.16 6.84
CA ASP A 226 6.38 -4.39 6.08
C ASP A 226 4.97 -4.56 6.65
N CYS A 227 4.56 -3.64 7.54
CA CYS A 227 3.26 -3.68 8.20
C CYS A 227 2.19 -2.98 7.34
N GLY A 228 1.74 -3.66 6.28
CA GLY A 228 0.69 -3.20 5.40
C GLY A 228 -0.72 -3.26 6.00
N GLY A 229 -1.71 -2.92 5.16
CA GLY A 229 -3.11 -3.05 5.53
C GLY A 229 -3.59 -4.50 5.51
N GLY A 230 -3.39 -5.19 4.38
CA GLY A 230 -3.87 -6.56 4.16
C GLY A 230 -2.82 -7.65 4.28
N THR A 231 -1.53 -7.31 4.21
CA THR A 231 -0.41 -8.22 4.37
C THR A 231 0.60 -7.64 5.33
N VAL A 232 1.32 -8.54 6.01
CA VAL A 232 2.60 -8.21 6.64
C VAL A 232 3.66 -9.08 6.00
N ASP A 233 4.69 -8.44 5.44
CA ASP A 233 5.75 -9.10 4.69
C ASP A 233 7.12 -8.80 5.34
N LEU A 234 7.95 -9.82 5.51
CA LEU A 234 9.22 -9.77 6.23
C LEU A 234 10.35 -10.10 5.27
N THR A 235 11.34 -9.21 5.20
CA THR A 235 12.55 -9.45 4.40
C THR A 235 13.80 -9.14 5.20
N VAL A 236 14.77 -10.04 5.17
CA VAL A 236 16.08 -9.81 5.77
C VAL A 236 17.03 -9.32 4.71
N ARG A 237 17.64 -8.17 4.98
CA ARG A 237 18.57 -7.50 4.08
C ARG A 237 19.94 -7.49 4.70
N LYS A 238 20.95 -7.74 3.87
CA LYS A 238 22.35 -7.59 4.22
C LYS A 238 22.89 -6.33 3.56
N LEU A 239 23.47 -5.44 4.36
CA LEU A 239 24.16 -4.26 3.84
C LEU A 239 25.48 -4.71 3.21
N LEU A 240 25.64 -4.48 1.91
CA LEU A 240 26.84 -4.79 1.15
C LEU A 240 27.66 -3.51 0.94
N ASP A 241 28.86 -3.67 0.38
CA ASP A 241 29.70 -2.54 0.00
C ASP A 241 29.03 -1.69 -1.09
N ASN A 242 29.51 -0.46 -1.30
CA ASN A 242 28.98 0.49 -2.31
C ASN A 242 27.46 0.77 -2.21
N ASN A 243 26.92 0.81 -0.99
CA ASN A 243 25.48 0.97 -0.73
C ASN A 243 24.62 -0.03 -1.52
N GLN A 244 25.03 -1.30 -1.54
CA GLN A 244 24.27 -2.35 -2.16
C GLN A 244 23.49 -3.17 -1.12
N LEU A 245 22.38 -3.76 -1.55
CA LEU A 245 21.58 -4.65 -0.71
C LEU A 245 21.57 -6.06 -1.28
N GLY A 246 21.92 -7.01 -0.42
CA GLY A 246 21.68 -8.44 -0.65
C GLY A 246 20.45 -8.91 0.12
N GLU A 247 19.77 -9.92 -0.41
CA GLU A 247 18.72 -10.66 0.30
C GLU A 247 19.33 -11.90 0.95
N ASP A 248 19.15 -12.07 2.26
CA ASP A 248 19.87 -13.09 3.02
C ASP A 248 19.03 -14.34 3.32
N THR A 249 17.73 -14.15 3.57
CA THR A 249 16.79 -15.24 3.85
C THR A 249 15.60 -15.15 2.91
N GLU A 250 14.88 -16.27 2.74
CA GLU A 250 13.59 -16.26 2.07
C GLU A 250 12.62 -15.28 2.75
N ARG A 251 11.75 -14.70 1.92
CA ARG A 251 10.69 -13.80 2.39
C ARG A 251 9.65 -14.62 3.12
N SER A 252 9.17 -14.10 4.25
CA SER A 252 7.99 -14.64 4.92
C SER A 252 6.92 -13.58 4.97
N GLY A 253 5.67 -13.99 5.02
CA GLY A 253 4.56 -13.05 5.06
C GLY A 253 3.25 -13.75 5.29
N ASP A 254 2.25 -12.99 5.73
CA ASP A 254 0.94 -13.53 6.00
C ASP A 254 -0.15 -12.47 5.81
N LEU A 255 -1.36 -12.97 5.60
CA LEU A 255 -2.62 -12.26 5.60
C LEU A 255 -2.95 -11.80 7.02
N CYS A 256 -2.31 -10.71 7.43
CA CYS A 256 -2.55 -9.96 8.66
C CYS A 256 -2.18 -8.48 8.43
N GLY A 257 -2.59 -7.59 9.33
CA GLY A 257 -2.32 -6.16 9.20
C GLY A 257 -3.50 -5.29 9.62
N GLY A 258 -3.43 -4.00 9.29
CA GLY A 258 -4.39 -3.01 9.77
C GLY A 258 -5.86 -3.26 9.36
N THR A 259 -6.12 -3.96 8.25
CA THR A 259 -7.50 -4.32 7.83
C THR A 259 -8.05 -5.53 8.56
N TYR A 260 -7.19 -6.35 9.17
CA TYR A 260 -7.64 -7.48 9.99
C TYR A 260 -8.18 -6.99 11.33
N VAL A 261 -7.70 -5.86 11.84
CA VAL A 261 -8.31 -5.16 12.98
C VAL A 261 -9.73 -4.69 12.61
N ASP A 262 -9.94 -4.20 11.38
CA ASP A 262 -11.27 -3.81 10.89
C ASP A 262 -12.21 -5.02 10.79
N LYS A 263 -11.67 -6.18 10.40
CA LYS A 263 -12.43 -7.44 10.39
C LYS A 263 -12.86 -7.87 11.79
N GLU A 264 -12.01 -7.71 12.82
CA GLU A 264 -12.40 -7.99 14.21
C GLU A 264 -13.49 -7.04 14.69
N PHE A 265 -13.39 -5.75 14.35
CA PHE A 265 -14.46 -4.77 14.61
C PHE A 265 -15.78 -5.19 13.95
N LEU A 266 -15.75 -5.63 12.69
CA LEU A 266 -16.94 -6.13 11.99
C LEU A 266 -17.52 -7.39 12.65
N ARG A 267 -16.67 -8.33 13.11
CA ARG A 267 -17.13 -9.51 13.86
C ARG A 267 -17.77 -9.13 15.20
N PHE A 268 -17.23 -8.13 15.89
CA PHE A 268 -17.85 -7.60 17.09
C PHE A 268 -19.23 -7.02 16.81
N LEU A 269 -19.39 -6.22 15.75
CA LEU A 269 -20.70 -5.74 15.34
C LEU A 269 -21.64 -6.89 14.98
N GLU A 270 -21.16 -7.90 14.25
CA GLU A 270 -21.93 -9.12 13.96
C GLU A 270 -22.44 -9.80 15.23
N GLY A 271 -21.63 -9.88 16.27
CA GLY A 271 -22.04 -10.43 17.57
C GLY A 271 -23.10 -9.59 18.29
N LYS A 272 -23.17 -8.27 18.02
CA LYS A 272 -24.15 -7.36 18.64
C LYS A 272 -25.46 -7.28 17.88
N VAL A 273 -25.40 -7.20 16.55
CA VAL A 273 -26.59 -6.97 15.69
C VAL A 273 -27.07 -8.24 14.96
N GLY A 274 -26.28 -9.30 15.00
CA GLY A 274 -26.54 -10.56 14.32
C GLY A 274 -26.06 -10.61 12.87
N LYS A 275 -25.73 -11.82 12.41
CA LYS A 275 -25.21 -12.11 11.07
C LYS A 275 -26.09 -11.61 9.93
N ASN A 276 -27.42 -11.71 10.07
CA ASN A 276 -28.35 -11.26 9.04
C ASN A 276 -28.32 -9.74 8.86
N ALA A 277 -28.17 -8.97 9.95
CA ALA A 277 -28.07 -7.51 9.87
C ALA A 277 -26.78 -7.06 9.17
N ILE A 278 -25.63 -7.66 9.50
CA ILE A 278 -24.37 -7.40 8.80
C ILE A 278 -24.44 -7.79 7.34
N LYS A 279 -25.05 -8.94 7.01
CA LYS A 279 -25.27 -9.35 5.62
C LYS A 279 -26.11 -8.32 4.85
N MET A 280 -27.19 -7.83 5.44
CA MET A 280 -28.01 -6.76 4.84
C MET A 280 -27.22 -5.46 4.63
N LEU A 281 -26.36 -5.07 5.58
CA LEU A 281 -25.48 -3.91 5.41
C LEU A 281 -24.50 -4.10 4.26
N LEU A 282 -23.87 -5.28 4.14
CA LEU A 282 -22.94 -5.59 3.06
C LEU A 282 -23.60 -5.58 1.67
N GLU A 283 -24.81 -6.10 1.56
CA GLU A 283 -25.50 -6.30 0.28
C GLU A 283 -26.32 -5.07 -0.15
N LYS A 284 -26.97 -4.38 0.78
CA LYS A 284 -27.94 -3.31 0.49
C LYS A 284 -27.53 -1.93 0.96
N HIS A 285 -26.64 -1.83 1.96
CA HIS A 285 -26.26 -0.56 2.58
C HIS A 285 -24.74 -0.44 2.75
N TYR A 286 -23.98 -0.84 1.74
CA TYR A 286 -22.52 -0.90 1.81
C TYR A 286 -21.89 0.44 2.21
N GLY A 287 -22.47 1.56 1.74
CA GLY A 287 -22.02 2.89 2.11
C GLY A 287 -22.11 3.15 3.63
N HIS A 288 -23.19 2.72 4.29
CA HIS A 288 -23.32 2.87 5.74
C HIS A 288 -22.27 2.05 6.48
N LEU A 289 -22.03 0.80 6.03
CA LEU A 289 -21.01 -0.05 6.61
C LEU A 289 -19.60 0.52 6.44
N SER A 290 -19.28 0.98 5.23
CA SER A 290 -18.00 1.60 4.90
C SER A 290 -17.76 2.86 5.75
N TYR A 291 -18.79 3.70 5.91
CA TYR A 291 -18.73 4.86 6.79
C TYR A 291 -18.47 4.48 8.26
N MET A 292 -19.14 3.45 8.79
CA MET A 292 -18.90 2.96 10.15
C MET A 292 -17.45 2.48 10.34
N ILE A 293 -16.91 1.72 9.38
CA ILE A 293 -15.51 1.29 9.40
C ILE A 293 -14.58 2.50 9.37
N GLN A 294 -14.87 3.52 8.55
CA GLN A 294 -14.08 4.74 8.49
C GLN A 294 -14.07 5.48 9.83
N GLN A 295 -15.24 5.66 10.47
CA GLN A 295 -15.32 6.32 11.76
C GLN A 295 -14.55 5.55 12.84
N PHE A 296 -14.67 4.22 12.87
CA PHE A 296 -13.87 3.38 13.75
C PHE A 296 -12.37 3.56 13.47
N CYS A 297 -11.94 3.56 12.20
CA CYS A 297 -10.55 3.75 11.84
C CYS A 297 -9.99 5.09 12.34
N GLU A 298 -10.70 6.19 12.05
CA GLU A 298 -10.25 7.56 12.33
C GLU A 298 -10.33 7.95 13.82
N ARG A 299 -11.34 7.44 14.53
CA ARG A 299 -11.60 7.81 15.94
C ARG A 299 -10.99 6.84 16.94
N VAL A 300 -10.85 5.56 16.57
CA VAL A 300 -10.45 4.49 17.47
C VAL A 300 -9.14 3.85 17.02
N LYS A 301 -9.13 3.15 15.89
CA LYS A 301 -7.99 2.31 15.46
C LYS A 301 -6.68 3.08 15.37
N THR A 302 -6.69 4.23 14.68
CA THR A 302 -5.49 5.05 14.46
C THR A 302 -4.97 5.71 15.73
N ARG A 303 -5.83 5.91 16.73
CA ARG A 303 -5.50 6.57 18.00
C ARG A 303 -5.18 5.60 19.13
N PHE A 304 -5.41 4.29 18.92
CA PHE A 304 -5.24 3.29 19.95
C PHE A 304 -3.76 3.07 20.31
N THR A 305 -3.39 3.39 21.54
CA THR A 305 -2.02 3.25 22.07
C THR A 305 -1.82 1.99 22.92
N GLY A 306 -2.91 1.33 23.31
CA GLY A 306 -2.90 0.23 24.29
C GLY A 306 -2.50 0.69 25.69
N VAL A 307 -2.80 1.94 26.04
CA VAL A 307 -2.72 2.51 27.39
C VAL A 307 -4.14 2.88 27.80
N GLU A 308 -4.67 2.21 28.82
CA GLU A 308 -6.08 2.35 29.21
C GLU A 308 -6.42 3.78 29.66
N SER A 309 -5.53 4.43 30.40
CA SER A 309 -5.72 5.82 30.87
C SER A 309 -5.75 6.86 29.74
N GLU A 310 -5.24 6.54 28.56
CA GLU A 310 -5.29 7.41 27.37
C GLU A 310 -6.53 7.15 26.52
N PHE A 311 -7.24 6.04 26.77
CA PHE A 311 -8.37 5.62 25.96
C PHE A 311 -9.66 6.31 26.41
N ARG A 312 -10.42 6.79 25.43
CA ARG A 312 -11.78 7.29 25.63
C ARG A 312 -12.75 6.31 25.00
N LYS A 313 -13.76 5.91 25.77
CA LYS A 313 -14.86 5.09 25.26
C LYS A 313 -15.45 5.68 23.99
N TYR A 314 -15.76 4.81 23.05
CA TYR A 314 -16.31 5.19 21.76
C TYR A 314 -17.73 4.65 21.63
N ASN A 315 -18.69 5.56 21.44
CA ASN A 315 -20.07 5.19 21.16
C ASN A 315 -20.27 5.18 19.65
N LEU A 316 -20.68 4.04 19.13
CA LEU A 316 -21.08 3.88 17.74
C LEU A 316 -22.61 4.02 17.64
N ASP A 317 -23.04 5.10 16.99
CA ASP A 317 -24.45 5.35 16.71
C ASP A 317 -24.87 4.54 15.47
N ILE A 318 -25.72 3.53 15.65
CA ILE A 318 -26.26 2.75 14.53
C ILE A 318 -27.56 3.39 14.02
N GLU A 319 -28.47 3.71 14.94
CA GLU A 319 -29.71 4.47 14.70
C GLU A 319 -30.07 5.29 15.95
N LYS A 320 -31.09 6.16 15.86
CA LYS A 320 -31.40 7.23 16.84
C LYS A 320 -31.56 6.79 18.31
N ASP A 321 -31.71 5.50 18.59
CA ASP A 321 -31.91 4.96 19.93
C ASP A 321 -31.02 3.73 20.24
N TRP A 322 -30.05 3.43 19.37
CA TRP A 322 -29.15 2.29 19.56
C TRP A 322 -27.68 2.70 19.45
N GLU A 323 -27.08 2.88 20.62
CA GLU A 323 -25.65 3.10 20.78
C GLU A 323 -24.94 1.80 21.19
N ILE A 324 -23.83 1.50 20.51
CA ILE A 324 -22.92 0.45 20.96
C ILE A 324 -21.69 1.12 21.58
N GLU A 325 -21.57 1.01 22.90
CA GLU A 325 -20.36 1.41 23.61
C GLU A 325 -19.23 0.42 23.32
N ILE A 326 -18.07 0.94 22.93
CA ILE A 326 -16.84 0.19 22.69
C ILE A 326 -15.78 0.68 23.66
N ASP A 327 -15.41 -0.19 24.59
CA ASP A 327 -14.44 0.09 25.65
C ASP A 327 -13.00 -0.32 25.27
N PHE A 328 -12.06 -0.07 26.18
CA PHE A 328 -10.64 -0.34 25.96
C PHE A 328 -10.35 -1.82 25.69
N GLU A 329 -10.90 -2.72 26.51
CA GLU A 329 -10.67 -4.16 26.38
C GLU A 329 -11.27 -4.71 25.09
N THR A 330 -12.42 -4.17 24.67
CA THR A 330 -13.03 -4.52 23.39
C THR A 330 -12.12 -4.11 22.23
N VAL A 331 -11.61 -2.88 22.20
CA VAL A 331 -10.67 -2.45 21.13
C VAL A 331 -9.39 -3.26 21.18
N LYS A 332 -8.85 -3.52 22.37
CA LYS A 332 -7.66 -4.36 22.56
C LYS A 332 -7.86 -5.76 21.98
N SER A 333 -9.06 -6.34 22.15
CA SER A 333 -9.43 -7.64 21.58
C SER A 333 -9.41 -7.66 20.04
N PHE A 334 -9.58 -6.51 19.38
CA PHE A 334 -9.47 -6.40 17.92
C PHE A 334 -8.02 -6.44 17.43
N PHE A 335 -7.10 -5.89 18.22
CA PHE A 335 -5.69 -5.81 17.86
C PHE A 335 -4.91 -7.07 18.24
N ASP A 336 -5.16 -7.64 19.42
CA ASP A 336 -4.35 -8.70 19.99
C ASP A 336 -4.19 -9.93 19.08
N PRO A 337 -5.25 -10.48 18.45
CA PRO A 337 -5.10 -11.61 17.54
C PRO A 337 -4.19 -11.30 16.34
N VAL A 338 -4.32 -10.09 15.79
CA VAL A 338 -3.53 -9.62 14.63
C VAL A 338 -2.07 -9.41 15.02
N ILE A 339 -1.82 -8.72 16.13
CA ILE A 339 -0.47 -8.46 16.63
C ILE A 339 0.22 -9.77 17.00
N ASN A 340 -0.46 -10.68 17.69
CA ASN A 340 0.11 -11.97 18.08
C ASN A 340 0.57 -12.78 16.86
N LYS A 341 -0.15 -12.68 15.74
CA LYS A 341 0.25 -13.30 14.46
C LYS A 341 1.53 -12.67 13.91
N ILE A 342 1.62 -11.34 13.91
CA ILE A 342 2.83 -10.60 13.49
C ILE A 342 4.03 -10.95 14.38
N LEU A 343 3.85 -11.04 15.71
CA LEU A 343 4.91 -11.41 16.64
C LEU A 343 5.46 -12.82 16.35
N ARG A 344 4.60 -13.77 15.97
CA ARG A 344 5.05 -15.12 15.58
C ARG A 344 5.89 -15.09 14.30
N LEU A 345 5.46 -14.36 13.28
CA LEU A 345 6.21 -14.21 12.02
C LEU A 345 7.60 -13.61 12.27
N ILE A 346 7.67 -12.52 13.05
CA ILE A 346 8.94 -11.87 13.38
C ILE A 346 9.86 -12.82 14.16
N SER A 347 9.32 -13.58 15.12
CA SER A 347 10.12 -14.55 15.90
C SER A 347 10.80 -15.57 15.00
N VAL A 348 10.04 -16.20 14.08
CA VAL A 348 10.58 -17.17 13.12
C VAL A 348 11.69 -16.55 12.26
N GLN A 349 11.47 -15.33 11.76
CA GLN A 349 12.46 -14.67 10.90
C GLN A 349 13.74 -14.26 11.66
N LEU A 350 13.62 -13.80 12.90
CA LEU A 350 14.77 -13.43 13.72
C LEU A 350 15.59 -14.66 14.12
N ASP A 351 14.94 -15.78 14.46
CA ASP A 351 15.63 -17.03 14.79
C ASP A 351 16.45 -17.56 13.60
N ALA A 352 15.90 -17.45 12.38
CA ALA A 352 16.58 -17.87 11.16
C ALA A 352 17.76 -16.95 10.77
N SER A 353 17.60 -15.64 10.95
CA SER A 353 18.55 -14.64 10.44
C SER A 353 19.59 -14.15 11.44
N LYS A 354 19.31 -14.25 12.73
CA LYS A 354 20.08 -13.67 13.85
C LYS A 354 20.26 -12.14 13.75
N CYS A 355 19.29 -11.44 13.17
CA CYS A 355 19.31 -9.97 13.08
C CYS A 355 19.12 -9.31 14.44
N THR A 356 19.83 -8.22 14.69
CA THR A 356 19.73 -7.42 15.92
C THR A 356 19.01 -6.08 15.72
N VAL A 357 18.68 -5.74 14.48
CA VAL A 357 17.95 -4.51 14.13
C VAL A 357 16.75 -4.85 13.24
N MET A 358 15.60 -4.24 13.52
CA MET A 358 14.42 -4.31 12.69
C MET A 358 13.82 -2.93 12.42
N PHE A 359 13.31 -2.74 11.20
CA PHE A 359 12.57 -1.56 10.77
C PHE A 359 11.12 -1.93 10.47
N LEU A 360 10.18 -1.20 11.08
CA LEU A 360 8.75 -1.35 10.80
C LEU A 360 8.33 -0.28 9.77
N VAL A 361 7.75 -0.68 8.65
CA VAL A 361 7.35 0.23 7.56
C VAL A 361 5.86 0.06 7.20
N ARG A 362 5.34 0.95 6.32
CA ARG A 362 3.93 1.08 5.92
C ARG A 362 2.95 1.47 7.03
N GLY A 363 1.69 1.65 6.65
CA GLY A 363 0.69 2.33 7.47
C GLY A 363 0.38 1.66 8.81
N PHE A 364 0.41 0.33 8.92
CA PHE A 364 0.10 -0.31 10.21
C PHE A 364 1.27 -0.17 11.19
N SER A 365 2.50 0.04 10.71
CA SER A 365 3.65 0.35 11.57
C SER A 365 3.49 1.66 12.35
N GLU A 366 2.60 2.57 11.94
CA GLU A 366 2.31 3.81 12.68
C GLU A 366 1.51 3.58 13.96
N SER A 367 0.86 2.41 14.10
CA SER A 367 0.11 2.05 15.30
C SER A 367 1.03 2.02 16.53
N LYS A 368 0.76 2.91 17.49
CA LYS A 368 1.51 2.96 18.75
C LYS A 368 1.37 1.67 19.55
N TYR A 369 0.20 1.04 19.51
CA TYR A 369 0.01 -0.24 20.16
C TYR A 369 0.84 -1.36 19.52
N LEU A 370 0.89 -1.45 18.18
CA LEU A 370 1.75 -2.41 17.49
C LEU A 370 3.23 -2.20 17.84
N GLN A 371 3.71 -0.96 17.75
CA GLN A 371 5.09 -0.63 18.09
C GLN A 371 5.43 -1.00 19.54
N LYS A 372 4.54 -0.69 20.49
CA LYS A 372 4.69 -1.04 21.91
C LYS A 372 4.81 -2.56 22.10
N ARG A 373 3.90 -3.33 21.49
CA ARG A 373 3.89 -4.80 21.61
C ARG A 373 5.12 -5.45 20.99
N ILE A 374 5.58 -5.00 19.81
CA ILE A 374 6.80 -5.50 19.17
C ILE A 374 8.02 -5.18 20.03
N LYS A 375 8.17 -3.94 20.52
CA LYS A 375 9.29 -3.54 21.38
C LYS A 375 9.35 -4.33 22.70
N GLN A 376 8.20 -4.62 23.29
CA GLN A 376 8.10 -5.43 24.51
C GLN A 376 8.51 -6.88 24.25
N TRP A 377 8.05 -7.47 23.15
CA TRP A 377 8.31 -8.87 22.82
C TRP A 377 9.77 -9.11 22.40
N PHE A 378 10.35 -8.17 21.64
CA PHE A 378 11.71 -8.27 21.10
C PHE A 378 12.67 -7.29 21.79
N SER A 379 12.75 -7.36 23.12
CA SER A 379 13.57 -6.44 23.92
C SER A 379 15.07 -6.48 23.61
N GLN A 380 15.55 -7.59 23.06
CA GLN A 380 16.95 -7.79 22.62
C GLN A 380 17.22 -7.28 21.19
N CYS A 381 16.18 -6.91 20.44
CA CYS A 381 16.30 -6.40 19.08
C CYS A 381 16.03 -4.88 19.07
N LYS A 382 16.86 -4.13 18.34
CA LYS A 382 16.62 -2.69 18.14
C LYS A 382 15.47 -2.50 17.16
N VAL A 383 14.30 -2.13 17.67
CA VAL A 383 13.10 -1.86 16.87
C VAL A 383 13.00 -0.38 16.52
N ALA A 384 13.06 -0.07 15.23
CA ALA A 384 12.99 1.27 14.70
C ALA A 384 11.81 1.45 13.72
N VAL A 385 11.34 2.68 13.60
CA VAL A 385 10.37 3.08 12.57
C VAL A 385 11.04 4.21 11.81
N PRO A 386 11.38 4.03 10.51
CA PRO A 386 12.03 5.08 9.76
C PRO A 386 11.09 6.27 9.57
N PRO A 387 11.61 7.47 9.28
CA PRO A 387 10.79 8.63 8.98
C PRO A 387 9.79 8.34 7.86
N TYR A 388 8.56 8.85 8.00
CA TYR A 388 7.49 8.70 7.01
C TYR A 388 7.18 7.24 6.63
N PRO A 389 6.91 6.35 7.59
CA PRO A 389 6.74 4.92 7.31
C PRO A 389 5.57 4.64 6.35
N MET A 390 4.49 5.44 6.40
CA MET A 390 3.38 5.36 5.44
C MET A 390 3.81 5.59 3.98
N ALA A 391 4.82 6.44 3.75
CA ALA A 391 5.33 6.80 2.43
C ALA A 391 6.62 6.05 2.06
N ALA A 392 7.14 5.17 2.92
CA ALA A 392 8.43 4.52 2.76
C ALA A 392 8.61 3.85 1.39
N ILE A 393 7.59 3.15 0.89
CA ILE A 393 7.65 2.49 -0.43
C ILE A 393 7.77 3.51 -1.57
N ALA A 394 6.93 4.55 -1.58
CA ALA A 394 6.98 5.57 -2.63
C ALA A 394 8.31 6.34 -2.58
N ARG A 395 8.83 6.63 -1.38
CA ARG A 395 10.12 7.30 -1.18
C ARG A 395 11.29 6.42 -1.62
N GLY A 396 11.32 5.17 -1.20
CA GLY A 396 12.33 4.20 -1.63
C GLY A 396 12.30 3.94 -3.14
N ALA A 397 11.14 4.06 -3.80
CA ALA A 397 11.04 4.02 -5.25
C ALA A 397 11.68 5.24 -5.93
N VAL A 398 11.57 6.44 -5.34
CA VAL A 398 12.31 7.63 -5.79
C VAL A 398 13.80 7.41 -5.62
N GLU A 399 14.24 6.92 -4.46
CA GLU A 399 15.65 6.68 -4.15
C GLU A 399 16.28 5.63 -5.07
N TYR A 400 15.52 4.57 -5.39
CA TYR A 400 15.87 3.62 -6.44
C TYR A 400 16.03 4.30 -7.80
N GLY A 401 15.08 5.15 -8.19
CA GLY A 401 15.12 5.84 -9.48
C GLY A 401 16.18 6.93 -9.60
N LEU A 402 16.67 7.46 -8.48
CA LEU A 402 17.83 8.36 -8.40
C LEU A 402 19.16 7.60 -8.47
N ASP A 403 19.12 6.26 -8.58
CA ASP A 403 20.28 5.38 -8.59
C ASP A 403 21.17 5.53 -7.32
N ILE A 404 20.57 5.90 -6.17
CA ILE A 404 21.27 6.07 -4.88
C ILE A 404 21.76 4.70 -4.33
N VAL A 405 21.10 3.60 -4.74
CA VAL A 405 21.33 2.23 -4.24
C VAL A 405 21.20 1.23 -5.40
N THR A 406 22.13 0.27 -5.49
CA THR A 406 22.04 -0.86 -6.43
C THR A 406 21.75 -2.17 -5.68
N ILE A 407 20.69 -2.90 -6.05
CA ILE A 407 20.37 -4.20 -5.44
C ILE A 407 21.14 -5.30 -6.15
N VAL A 408 21.90 -6.10 -5.39
CA VAL A 408 22.75 -7.18 -5.94
C VAL A 408 22.33 -8.51 -5.32
N GLY A 409 21.57 -9.30 -6.10
CA GLY A 409 21.09 -10.62 -5.71
C GLY A 409 19.66 -10.60 -5.13
N ARG A 410 18.80 -11.44 -5.71
CA ARG A 410 17.47 -11.78 -5.18
C ARG A 410 17.50 -13.25 -4.77
N ALA A 411 17.10 -13.55 -3.54
CA ALA A 411 16.82 -14.94 -3.17
C ALA A 411 15.54 -15.36 -3.90
N PHE A 412 15.65 -16.22 -4.91
CA PHE A 412 14.50 -16.78 -5.60
C PHE A 412 14.02 -17.99 -4.80
N ASN A 413 12.87 -17.89 -4.13
CA ASN A 413 11.88 -18.96 -3.89
C ASN A 413 10.74 -18.43 -2.99
N ASN A 414 9.51 -18.47 -3.49
CA ASN A 414 8.30 -18.10 -2.75
C ASN A 414 7.64 -19.37 -2.22
N PHE A 415 7.70 -19.63 -0.91
CA PHE A 415 6.77 -20.53 -0.25
C PHE A 415 5.96 -19.75 0.78
N ARG A 416 4.66 -19.61 0.52
CA ARG A 416 3.70 -19.22 1.56
C ARG A 416 3.59 -20.38 2.53
N LEU A 417 3.93 -20.16 3.80
CA LEU A 417 3.63 -21.11 4.86
C LEU A 417 2.11 -21.09 5.09
N ASP A 418 1.39 -21.95 4.38
CA ASP A 418 0.02 -22.32 4.75
C ASP A 418 0.09 -23.14 6.05
N LEU A 419 0.02 -22.46 7.19
CA LEU A 419 -0.26 -23.11 8.47
C LEU A 419 -1.77 -23.13 8.67
N ALA A 420 -2.29 -24.36 8.78
CA ALA A 420 -3.70 -24.74 8.89
C ALA A 420 -4.49 -24.05 10.01
#